data_AF-A0A7S0MS32-F1
#
_entry.id   AF-A0A7S0MS32-F1
#
_cell.length_a   1.000
_cell.length_b   1.000
_cell.length_c   1.000
_cell.angle_alpha   90.00
_cell.angle_beta   90.00
_cell.angle_gamma   90.00
#
_symmetry.space_group_name_H-M   'P 1'
#
loop_
_entity.id
_entity.type
_entity.pdbx_description
1 polymer ?
#
loop_
_entity_poly.entity_id
_entity_poly.type
_entity_poly.pdbx_seq_one_letter_code
_entity_poly.pdbx_strand_id
1 'polypeptide(L)'
;MSGLTMALMSLDSMNLQILQASGTDREKRHAATIAPLLKNRHLLLVTLLVGNASAMEALPIFLDRIAPAYLAVILSVSFVLVFGEIIPQAVFTKWRLPIGAALCPLVWALELLTLPVSWPIAKALDGLLGEDHPTIYRRAELKELTKQHAIDALGHGTLTQDEVRIMQGTLDLAEKKAGDAMTKIDDVAMLDMDTPLNLDTLHTLLAGGHSRVPVYIRDASRRSGRFV
;
A
#
# COMPACT_ATOMS: atom_id res chain seq x y z
N MET A 1 4.92 -23.71 8.52
CA MET A 1 4.88 -22.22 8.53
C MET A 1 3.44 -21.79 8.80
N SER A 2 3.15 -21.36 10.03
CA SER A 2 1.79 -21.18 10.52
C SER A 2 1.01 -20.12 9.72
N GLY A 3 -0.11 -20.51 9.11
CA GLY A 3 -0.96 -19.58 8.36
C GLY A 3 -1.45 -18.38 9.19
N LEU A 4 -1.50 -18.50 10.52
CA LEU A 4 -1.85 -17.42 11.42
C LEU A 4 -0.75 -16.34 11.47
N THR A 5 0.52 -16.75 11.51
CA THR A 5 1.66 -15.82 11.49
C THR A 5 1.69 -15.05 10.16
N MET A 6 1.51 -15.73 9.03
CA MET A 6 1.41 -15.05 7.74
C MET A 6 0.21 -14.12 7.68
N ALA A 7 -0.97 -14.57 8.11
CA ALA A 7 -2.18 -13.74 8.08
C ALA A 7 -2.04 -12.48 8.94
N LEU A 8 -1.56 -12.61 10.17
CA LEU A 8 -1.37 -11.47 11.09
C LEU A 8 -0.21 -10.57 10.67
N MET A 9 0.91 -11.12 10.17
CA MET A 9 2.04 -10.32 9.70
C MET A 9 1.74 -9.63 8.36
N SER A 10 0.88 -10.20 7.51
CA SER A 10 0.42 -9.57 6.27
C SER A 10 -0.52 -8.37 6.48
N LEU A 11 -1.15 -8.28 7.65
CA LEU A 11 -1.93 -7.12 8.05
C LEU A 11 -0.94 -6.04 8.47
N ASP A 12 -0.40 -5.27 7.52
CA ASP A 12 0.48 -4.16 7.86
C ASP A 12 -0.23 -3.15 8.79
N SER A 13 0.53 -2.52 9.67
CA SER A 13 0.10 -1.41 10.53
C SER A 13 -0.64 -0.33 9.74
N MET A 14 -0.20 -0.04 8.52
CA MET A 14 -0.86 0.89 7.61
C MET A 14 -2.21 0.37 7.11
N ASN A 15 -2.31 -0.90 6.72
CA ASN A 15 -3.59 -1.48 6.30
C ASN A 15 -4.60 -1.46 7.45
N LEU A 16 -4.16 -1.73 8.68
CA LEU A 16 -5.02 -1.61 9.86
C LEU A 16 -5.45 -0.16 10.12
N GLN A 17 -4.57 0.82 9.93
CA GLN A 17 -4.92 2.24 10.04
C GLN A 17 -5.94 2.66 8.96
N ILE A 18 -5.74 2.22 7.72
CA ILE A 18 -6.69 2.44 6.63
C ILE A 18 -8.04 1.81 6.99
N LEU A 19 -8.08 0.55 7.43
CA LEU A 19 -9.31 -0.11 7.85
C LEU A 19 -9.99 0.57 9.04
N GLN A 20 -9.23 1.13 9.98
CA GLN A 20 -9.77 1.92 11.09
C GLN A 20 -10.38 3.25 10.62
N ALA A 21 -9.83 3.87 9.57
CA ALA A 21 -10.34 5.12 9.02
C ALA A 21 -11.55 4.90 8.09
N SER A 22 -11.42 3.98 7.12
CA SER A 22 -12.35 3.83 5.98
C SER A 22 -13.13 2.51 5.95
N GLY A 23 -12.88 1.58 6.86
CA GLY A 23 -13.60 0.29 6.91
C GLY A 23 -15.03 0.41 7.44
N THR A 24 -15.78 -0.70 7.36
CA THR A 24 -17.09 -0.84 7.99
C THR A 24 -16.99 -0.82 9.53
N ASP A 25 -18.08 -0.54 10.24
CA ASP A 25 -18.08 -0.49 11.72
C ASP A 25 -17.54 -1.76 12.38
N ARG A 26 -17.75 -2.93 11.76
CA ARG A 26 -17.21 -4.21 12.22
C ARG A 26 -15.70 -4.31 11.98
N GLU A 27 -15.24 -3.95 10.78
CA GLU A 27 -13.82 -3.95 10.42
C GLU A 27 -13.02 -2.97 11.26
N LYS A 28 -13.56 -1.78 11.54
CA LYS A 28 -12.98 -0.78 12.42
C LYS A 28 -12.72 -1.34 13.83
N ARG A 29 -13.71 -2.03 14.41
CA ARG A 29 -13.56 -2.68 15.72
C ARG A 29 -12.49 -3.79 15.69
N HIS A 30 -12.52 -4.65 14.68
CA HIS A 30 -11.54 -5.73 14.54
C HIS A 30 -10.12 -5.18 14.36
N ALA A 31 -9.94 -4.16 13.54
CA ALA A 31 -8.66 -3.50 13.32
C ALA A 31 -8.16 -2.79 14.59
N ALA A 32 -9.04 -2.17 15.38
CA ALA A 32 -8.68 -1.56 16.66
C ALA A 32 -8.20 -2.60 17.69
N THR A 33 -8.84 -3.77 17.74
CA THR A 33 -8.44 -4.88 18.63
C THR A 33 -7.10 -5.50 18.23
N ILE A 34 -6.81 -5.59 16.93
CA ILE A 34 -5.58 -6.22 16.42
C ILE A 34 -4.39 -5.24 16.45
N ALA A 35 -4.60 -3.94 16.24
CA ALA A 35 -3.54 -2.93 16.19
C ALA A 35 -2.52 -2.96 17.34
N PRO A 36 -2.90 -3.10 18.63
CA PRO A 36 -1.92 -3.12 19.72
C PRO A 36 -0.98 -4.33 19.67
N LEU A 37 -1.43 -5.48 19.14
CA LEU A 37 -0.59 -6.68 18.99
C LEU A 37 0.55 -6.45 18.00
N LEU A 38 0.31 -5.67 16.95
CA LEU A 38 1.31 -5.41 15.92
C LEU A 38 2.31 -4.32 16.29
N LYS A 39 2.09 -3.62 17.42
CA LYS A 39 3.04 -2.60 17.90
C LYS A 39 4.41 -3.21 18.23
N ASN A 40 4.44 -4.47 18.70
CA ASN A 40 5.66 -5.22 18.97
C ASN A 40 5.79 -6.38 17.97
N ARG A 41 6.01 -6.06 16.69
CA ARG A 41 5.94 -7.04 15.59
C ARG A 41 6.88 -8.23 15.78
N HIS A 42 8.11 -7.99 16.22
CA HIS A 42 9.09 -9.05 16.48
C HIS A 42 8.66 -9.95 17.65
N LEU A 43 8.13 -9.38 18.73
CA LEU A 43 7.64 -10.16 19.89
C LEU A 43 6.45 -11.04 19.52
N LEU A 44 5.51 -10.50 18.75
CA LEU A 44 4.37 -11.25 18.23
C LEU A 44 4.83 -12.38 17.30
N LEU A 45 5.77 -12.09 16.39
CA LEU A 45 6.33 -13.08 15.47
C LEU A 45 6.96 -14.24 16.25
N VAL A 46 7.81 -13.94 17.23
CA VAL A 46 8.50 -14.96 18.03
C VAL A 46 7.50 -15.77 18.86
N THR A 47 6.54 -15.12 19.51
CA THR A 47 5.48 -15.77 20.29
C THR A 47 4.69 -16.77 19.46
N LEU A 48 4.23 -16.34 18.27
CA LEU A 48 3.48 -17.21 17.37
C LEU A 48 4.34 -18.36 16.84
N LEU A 49 5.63 -18.12 16.58
CA LEU A 49 6.55 -19.14 16.11
C LEU A 49 6.81 -20.21 17.18
N VAL A 50 7.04 -19.80 18.43
CA VAL A 50 7.22 -20.69 19.58
C VAL A 50 5.96 -21.50 19.85
N GLY A 51 4.79 -20.84 19.86
CA GLY A 51 3.52 -21.55 20.04
C GLY A 51 3.23 -22.55 18.93
N ASN A 52 3.50 -22.17 17.69
CA ASN A 52 3.34 -23.06 16.54
C ASN A 52 4.29 -24.26 16.61
N ALA A 53 5.59 -24.03 16.87
CA ALA A 53 6.57 -25.11 17.02
C ALA A 53 6.18 -26.07 18.16
N SER A 54 5.74 -25.52 19.29
CA SER A 54 5.28 -26.32 20.44
C SER A 54 4.08 -27.20 20.08
N ALA A 55 3.10 -26.67 19.36
CA ALA A 55 1.92 -27.42 18.93
C ALA A 55 2.26 -28.50 17.88
N MET A 56 3.19 -28.21 16.97
CA MET A 56 3.62 -29.14 15.93
C MET A 56 4.42 -30.33 16.49
N GLU A 57 5.18 -30.13 17.57
CA GLU A 57 5.93 -31.21 18.24
C GLU A 57 5.06 -32.01 19.23
N ALA A 58 4.05 -31.40 19.83
CA ALA A 58 3.19 -32.08 20.81
C ALA A 58 2.43 -33.28 20.22
N LEU A 59 1.96 -33.16 18.96
CA LEU A 59 1.17 -34.22 18.32
C LEU A 59 2.01 -35.47 17.98
N PRO A 60 3.17 -35.38 17.30
CA PRO A 60 4.10 -36.50 17.12
C PRO A 60 4.50 -37.18 18.44
N ILE A 61 4.85 -36.40 19.47
CA ILE A 61 5.23 -36.93 20.79
C ILE A 61 4.10 -37.74 21.43
N PHE A 62 2.85 -37.28 21.27
CA PHE A 62 1.69 -38.00 21.76
C PHE A 62 1.42 -39.29 20.98
N LEU A 63 1.56 -39.28 19.65
CA LEU A 63 1.35 -40.46 18.82
C LEU A 63 2.44 -41.52 19.00
N ASP A 64 3.69 -41.12 19.23
CA ASP A 64 4.80 -42.03 19.51
C ASP A 64 4.57 -42.88 20.78
N ARG A 65 3.76 -42.37 21.73
CA ARG A 65 3.37 -43.09 22.95
C ARG A 65 2.30 -44.17 22.71
N ILE A 66 1.59 -44.12 21.58
CA ILE A 66 0.37 -44.92 21.34
C ILE A 66 0.53 -45.86 20.13
N ALA A 67 1.30 -45.46 19.13
CA ALA A 67 1.50 -46.20 17.89
C ALA A 67 2.97 -46.62 17.72
N PRO A 68 3.25 -47.68 16.94
CA PRO A 68 4.62 -48.02 16.55
C PRO A 68 5.29 -46.83 15.84
N ALA A 69 6.58 -46.60 16.12
CA ALA A 69 7.32 -45.41 15.68
C ALA A 69 7.16 -45.08 14.18
N TYR A 70 7.20 -46.08 13.29
CA TYR A 70 7.02 -45.85 11.85
C TYR A 70 5.61 -45.35 11.49
N LEU A 71 4.57 -45.88 12.16
CA LEU A 71 3.18 -45.48 11.93
C LEU A 71 2.90 -44.13 12.59
N ALA A 72 3.45 -43.88 13.78
CA ALA A 72 3.35 -42.60 14.48
C ALA A 72 3.92 -41.45 13.63
N VAL A 73 5.08 -41.64 13.00
CA VAL A 73 5.70 -40.64 12.13
C VAL A 73 4.85 -40.39 10.88
N ILE A 74 4.42 -41.43 10.16
CA ILE A 74 3.62 -41.26 8.93
C ILE A 74 2.28 -40.58 9.22
N LEU A 75 1.61 -40.99 10.30
CA LEU A 75 0.31 -40.45 10.66
C LEU A 75 0.43 -39.02 11.18
N SER A 76 1.40 -38.74 12.05
CA SER A 76 1.60 -37.40 12.62
C SER A 76 1.97 -36.38 11.55
N VAL A 77 2.93 -36.69 10.65
CA VAL A 77 3.31 -35.78 9.56
C VAL A 77 2.11 -35.49 8.66
N SER A 78 1.33 -36.51 8.30
CA SER A 78 0.14 -36.33 7.45
C SER A 78 -0.92 -35.47 8.14
N PHE A 79 -1.15 -35.69 9.44
CA PHE A 79 -2.17 -34.96 10.20
C PHE A 79 -1.75 -33.51 10.48
N VAL A 80 -0.50 -33.28 10.90
CA VAL A 80 0.06 -31.93 11.13
C VAL A 80 0.07 -31.14 9.82
N LEU A 81 0.48 -31.75 8.70
CA LEU A 81 0.55 -31.04 7.42
C LEU A 81 -0.85 -30.63 6.94
N VAL A 82 -1.83 -31.54 6.96
CA VAL A 82 -3.17 -31.25 6.44
C VAL A 82 -3.96 -30.38 7.40
N PHE A 83 -4.07 -30.77 8.66
CA PHE A 83 -4.94 -30.10 9.64
C PHE A 83 -4.24 -28.98 10.41
N GLY A 84 -2.92 -29.05 10.58
CA GLY A 84 -2.14 -28.02 11.27
C GLY A 84 -1.65 -26.91 10.35
N GLU A 85 -1.36 -27.21 9.08
CA GLU A 85 -0.78 -26.23 8.15
C GLU A 85 -1.72 -25.87 7.00
N ILE A 86 -2.06 -26.82 6.12
CA ILE A 86 -2.73 -26.53 4.84
C ILE A 86 -4.13 -25.94 5.06
N ILE A 87 -4.98 -26.62 5.84
CA ILE A 87 -6.36 -26.18 6.07
C ILE A 87 -6.40 -24.84 6.81
N PRO A 88 -5.70 -24.67 7.96
CA PRO A 88 -5.70 -23.39 8.66
C PRO A 88 -5.14 -22.25 7.81
N GLN A 89 -4.07 -22.49 7.04
CA GLN A 89 -3.49 -21.45 6.17
C GLN A 89 -4.44 -21.02 5.07
N ALA A 90 -5.17 -21.94 4.44
CA ALA A 90 -6.19 -21.61 3.46
C ALA A 90 -7.34 -20.78 4.07
N VAL A 91 -7.78 -21.13 5.28
CA VAL A 91 -8.87 -20.44 5.97
C VAL A 91 -8.44 -19.04 6.44
N PHE A 92 -7.26 -18.91 7.05
CA PHE A 92 -6.76 -17.63 7.54
C PHE A 92 -6.47 -16.64 6.41
N THR A 93 -6.09 -17.11 5.21
CA THR A 93 -5.90 -16.23 4.05
C THR A 93 -7.22 -15.58 3.61
N LYS A 94 -8.34 -16.31 3.68
CA LYS A 94 -9.66 -15.82 3.27
C LYS A 94 -10.35 -14.95 4.33
N TRP A 95 -10.16 -15.25 5.62
CA TRP A 95 -10.88 -14.63 6.73
C TRP A 95 -9.94 -13.99 7.78
N ARG A 96 -8.81 -13.45 7.33
CA ARG A 96 -7.74 -12.89 8.18
C ARG A 96 -8.22 -11.92 9.26
N LEU A 97 -9.14 -11.01 8.92
CA LEU A 97 -9.56 -9.92 9.80
C LEU A 97 -10.50 -10.38 10.94
N PRO A 98 -11.65 -11.05 10.66
CA PRO A 98 -12.53 -11.50 11.73
C PRO A 98 -11.89 -12.60 12.60
N ILE A 99 -11.14 -13.51 11.98
CA ILE A 99 -10.48 -14.59 12.73
C ILE A 99 -9.31 -14.04 13.56
N GLY A 100 -8.50 -13.14 13.00
CA GLY A 100 -7.43 -12.48 13.75
C GLY A 100 -7.95 -11.73 14.98
N ALA A 101 -9.10 -11.05 14.86
CA ALA A 101 -9.70 -10.36 15.99
C ALA A 101 -10.28 -11.33 17.03
N ALA A 102 -10.90 -12.43 16.61
CA ALA A 102 -11.44 -13.44 17.52
C ALA A 102 -10.34 -14.18 18.29
N LEU A 103 -9.19 -14.42 17.65
CA LEU A 103 -8.03 -15.08 18.26
C LEU A 103 -7.12 -14.12 19.04
N CYS A 104 -7.36 -12.80 18.97
CA CYS A 104 -6.61 -11.79 19.71
C CYS A 104 -6.44 -12.13 21.21
N PRO A 105 -7.49 -12.46 22.00
CA PRO A 105 -7.31 -12.83 23.41
C PRO A 105 -6.45 -14.08 23.62
N LEU A 106 -6.51 -15.06 22.71
CA LEU A 106 -5.66 -16.25 22.77
C LEU A 106 -4.19 -15.89 22.51
N VAL A 107 -3.93 -15.02 21.53
CA VAL A 107 -2.57 -14.55 21.22
C VAL A 107 -1.99 -13.78 22.40
N TRP A 108 -2.76 -12.90 23.04
CA TRP A 108 -2.33 -12.21 24.27
C TRP A 108 -2.00 -13.18 25.41
N ALA A 109 -2.80 -14.23 25.60
CA ALA A 109 -2.53 -15.26 26.60
C ALA A 109 -1.23 -16.04 26.27
N LEU A 110 -1.02 -16.38 25.01
CA LEU A 110 0.18 -17.05 24.54
C LEU A 110 1.43 -16.17 24.67
N GLU A 111 1.29 -14.87 24.36
CA GLU A 111 2.34 -13.87 24.51
C GLU A 111 2.73 -13.72 25.98
N LEU A 112 1.76 -13.64 26.88
CA LEU A 112 2.03 -13.61 28.33
C LEU A 112 2.73 -14.88 28.82
N LEU A 113 2.32 -16.05 28.33
CA LEU A 113 2.90 -17.33 28.72
C LEU A 113 4.32 -17.53 28.18
N THR A 114 4.58 -17.10 26.94
CA THR A 114 5.88 -17.25 26.29
C THR A 114 6.81 -16.06 26.51
N LEU A 115 6.33 -14.99 27.16
CA LEU A 115 7.08 -13.76 27.47
C LEU A 115 8.51 -13.97 27.98
N PRO A 116 8.80 -14.87 28.96
CA PRO A 116 10.17 -15.05 29.45
C PRO A 116 11.15 -15.55 28.38
N VAL A 117 10.66 -16.23 27.34
CA VAL A 117 11.47 -16.76 26.24
C VAL A 117 11.42 -15.84 25.02
N SER A 118 10.24 -15.32 24.68
CA SER A 118 10.02 -14.51 23.49
C SER A 118 10.68 -13.13 23.59
N TRP A 119 10.71 -12.52 24.78
CA TRP A 119 11.29 -11.18 24.99
C TRP A 119 12.80 -11.08 24.68
N PRO A 120 13.70 -11.96 25.20
CA PRO A 120 15.13 -11.86 24.88
C PRO A 120 15.42 -12.14 23.40
N ILE A 121 14.67 -13.05 22.77
CA ILE A 121 14.82 -13.38 21.35
C ILE A 121 14.35 -12.20 20.48
N ALA A 122 13.21 -11.58 20.81
CA ALA A 122 12.71 -10.41 20.10
C ALA A 122 13.71 -9.25 20.19
N LYS A 123 14.23 -8.96 21.39
CA LYS A 123 15.23 -7.91 21.60
C LYS A 123 16.54 -8.16 20.85
N ALA A 124 16.95 -9.42 20.72
CA ALA A 124 18.11 -9.80 19.90
C ALA A 124 17.83 -9.56 18.41
N LEU A 125 16.62 -9.87 17.92
CA LEU A 125 16.21 -9.55 16.56
C LEU A 125 16.19 -8.05 16.31
N ASP A 126 15.61 -7.26 17.22
CA ASP A 126 15.54 -5.79 17.11
C ASP A 126 16.96 -5.19 17.00
N GLY A 127 17.93 -5.74 17.74
CA GLY A 127 19.32 -5.32 17.70
C GLY A 127 20.10 -5.73 16.45
N LEU A 128 19.72 -6.84 15.78
CA LEU A 128 20.38 -7.31 14.56
C LEU A 128 19.76 -6.78 13.28
N LEU A 129 18.43 -6.69 13.21
CA LEU A 129 17.69 -6.31 12.00
C LEU A 129 17.32 -4.81 11.97
N GLY A 130 17.37 -4.13 13.12
CA GLY A 130 16.92 -2.75 13.27
C GLY A 130 15.41 -2.63 13.40
N GLU A 131 14.94 -1.45 13.82
CA GLU A 131 13.51 -1.18 14.00
C GLU A 131 12.79 -1.07 12.65
N ASP A 132 11.61 -1.70 12.53
CA ASP A 132 10.72 -1.56 11.38
C ASP A 132 10.33 -0.07 11.22
N HIS A 133 10.86 0.59 10.18
CA HIS A 133 10.50 1.97 9.87
C HIS A 133 9.15 2.00 9.14
N PRO A 134 8.27 2.98 9.43
CA PRO A 134 7.05 3.17 8.65
C PRO A 134 7.41 3.40 7.18
N THR A 135 6.80 2.62 6.29
CA THR A 135 6.99 2.69 4.84
C THR A 135 6.45 4.03 4.31
N ILE A 136 7.34 5.01 4.17
CA ILE A 136 7.01 6.28 3.50
C ILE A 136 7.09 6.02 2.00
N TYR A 137 5.93 5.89 1.34
CA TYR A 137 5.90 5.68 -0.11
C TYR A 137 6.45 6.89 -0.86
N ARG A 138 7.35 6.62 -1.80
CA ARG A 138 7.81 7.64 -2.73
C ARG A 138 6.72 7.93 -3.77
N ARG A 139 6.72 9.12 -4.38
CA ARG A 139 5.74 9.51 -5.42
C ARG A 139 5.61 8.49 -6.56
N ALA A 140 6.73 7.90 -6.99
CA ALA A 140 6.75 6.86 -8.01
C ALA A 140 6.01 5.58 -7.56
N GLU A 141 6.16 5.19 -6.29
CA GLU A 141 5.46 4.04 -5.71
C GLU A 141 3.97 4.34 -5.55
N LEU A 142 3.59 5.56 -5.12
CA LEU A 142 2.19 6.00 -5.08
C LEU A 142 1.54 5.96 -6.48
N LYS A 143 2.27 6.34 -7.53
CA LYS A 143 1.80 6.27 -8.92
C LYS A 143 1.56 4.82 -9.36
N GLU A 144 2.43 3.90 -8.96
CA GLU A 144 2.26 2.48 -9.28
C GLU A 144 1.13 1.84 -8.46
N LEU A 145 1.03 2.15 -7.16
CA LEU A 145 -0.07 1.69 -6.31
C LEU A 145 -1.44 2.15 -6.84
N THR A 146 -1.57 3.42 -7.24
CA THR A 146 -2.81 3.94 -7.83
C THR A 146 -3.15 3.28 -9.16
N LYS A 147 -2.13 2.95 -9.97
CA LYS A 147 -2.32 2.20 -11.22
C LYS A 147 -2.74 0.75 -10.98
N GLN A 148 -2.21 0.10 -9.96
CA GLN A 148 -2.61 -1.26 -9.57
C GLN A 148 -4.06 -1.30 -9.10
N HIS A 149 -4.51 -0.31 -8.32
CA HIS A 149 -5.91 -0.20 -7.89
C HIS A 149 -6.89 0.16 -9.03
N ALA A 150 -6.38 0.71 -10.14
CA ALA A 150 -7.15 0.90 -11.38
C ALA A 150 -7.38 -0.42 -12.14
N ILE A 151 -6.50 -1.41 -11.94
CA ILE A 151 -6.45 -2.68 -12.65
C ILE A 151 -6.47 -3.81 -11.62
N ASP A 152 -7.45 -3.82 -10.71
CA ASP A 152 -7.60 -4.97 -9.83
C ASP A 152 -8.36 -6.08 -10.56
N ALA A 153 -7.71 -7.24 -10.67
CA ALA A 153 -8.04 -8.38 -11.54
C ALA A 153 -9.38 -9.10 -11.24
N LEU A 154 -10.26 -8.49 -10.45
CA LEU A 154 -11.58 -8.97 -10.07
C LEU A 154 -12.73 -8.07 -10.55
N GLY A 155 -12.44 -7.01 -11.32
CA GLY A 155 -13.48 -6.12 -11.86
C GLY A 155 -14.15 -5.22 -10.79
N HIS A 156 -13.58 -5.17 -9.59
CA HIS A 156 -13.97 -4.29 -8.50
C HIS A 156 -12.99 -3.11 -8.35
N GLY A 157 -12.42 -2.64 -9.47
CA GLY A 157 -11.63 -1.40 -9.47
C GLY A 157 -12.50 -0.28 -8.90
N THR A 158 -12.13 0.22 -7.72
CA THR A 158 -12.93 1.23 -7.00
C THR A 158 -12.79 2.60 -7.66
N LEU A 159 -11.80 2.75 -8.55
CA LEU A 159 -11.49 3.98 -9.27
C LEU A 159 -11.68 3.78 -10.77
N THR A 160 -12.36 4.72 -11.39
CA THR A 160 -12.48 4.82 -12.85
C THR A 160 -11.16 5.23 -13.49
N GLN A 161 -10.99 4.93 -14.78
CA GLN A 161 -9.78 5.27 -15.52
C GLN A 161 -9.50 6.80 -15.52
N ASP A 162 -10.56 7.61 -15.53
CA ASP A 162 -10.45 9.07 -15.49
C ASP A 162 -9.99 9.57 -14.11
N GLU A 163 -10.50 9.02 -13.02
CA GLU A 163 -10.04 9.35 -11.66
C GLU A 163 -8.56 9.04 -11.48
N VAL A 164 -8.11 7.88 -11.98
CA VAL A 164 -6.70 7.49 -11.94
C VAL A 164 -5.85 8.46 -12.76
N ARG A 165 -6.32 8.88 -13.93
CA ARG A 165 -5.62 9.84 -14.79
C ARG A 165 -5.51 11.22 -14.13
N ILE A 166 -6.55 11.67 -13.42
CA ILE A 166 -6.53 12.95 -12.67
C ILE A 166 -5.55 12.87 -11.49
N MET A 167 -5.55 11.77 -10.73
CA MET A 167 -4.61 11.59 -9.61
C MET A 167 -3.16 11.57 -10.10
N GLN A 168 -2.88 10.81 -11.17
CA GLN A 168 -1.55 10.79 -11.78
C GLN A 168 -1.14 12.16 -12.32
N GLY A 169 -2.06 12.87 -12.99
CA GLY A 169 -1.83 14.23 -13.47
C GLY A 169 -1.53 15.21 -12.34
N THR A 170 -2.15 15.04 -11.17
CA THR A 170 -1.90 15.88 -9.99
C THR A 170 -0.53 15.61 -9.38
N LEU A 171 -0.14 14.33 -9.27
CA LEU A 171 1.20 13.94 -8.82
C LEU A 171 2.28 14.47 -9.77
N ASP A 172 2.04 14.41 -11.08
CA ASP A 172 2.94 14.90 -12.12
C ASP A 172 3.01 16.44 -12.14
N LEU A 173 1.89 17.14 -11.87
CA LEU A 173 1.83 18.60 -11.82
C LEU A 173 2.77 19.17 -10.75
N ALA A 174 2.95 18.46 -9.63
CA ALA A 174 3.84 18.90 -8.56
C ALA A 174 5.33 18.93 -8.97
N GLU A 175 5.72 18.29 -10.07
CA GLU A 175 7.09 18.32 -10.62
C GLU A 175 7.19 19.10 -11.92
N LYS A 176 6.05 19.36 -12.57
CA LYS A 176 5.98 20.03 -13.87
C LYS A 176 6.42 21.49 -13.76
N LYS A 177 7.34 21.91 -14.61
CA LYS A 177 7.74 23.32 -14.74
C LYS A 177 6.84 24.02 -15.75
N ALA A 178 6.73 25.34 -15.65
CA ALA A 178 6.01 26.14 -16.64
C ALA A 178 6.51 25.87 -18.07
N GLY A 179 7.83 25.65 -18.24
CA GLY A 179 8.44 25.28 -19.51
C GLY A 179 7.93 23.98 -20.13
N ASP A 180 7.47 23.02 -19.32
CA ASP A 180 7.00 21.71 -19.79
C ASP A 180 5.51 21.75 -20.24
N ALA A 181 4.82 22.86 -19.95
CA ALA A 181 3.40 23.04 -20.27
C ALA A 181 3.13 24.25 -21.18
N MET A 182 4.08 25.18 -21.31
CA MET A 182 3.91 26.39 -22.10
C MET A 182 3.98 26.11 -23.61
N THR A 183 3.22 26.87 -24.39
CA THR A 183 3.42 26.97 -25.82
C THR A 183 4.73 27.71 -26.08
N LYS A 184 5.57 27.21 -27.00
CA LYS A 184 6.80 27.90 -27.39
C LYS A 184 6.47 29.27 -27.96
N ILE A 185 7.28 30.27 -27.63
CA ILE A 185 7.02 31.66 -28.03
C ILE A 185 6.90 31.83 -29.55
N ASP A 186 7.64 31.03 -30.32
CA ASP A 186 7.61 31.05 -31.79
C ASP A 186 6.27 30.53 -32.38
N ASP A 187 5.56 29.69 -31.63
CA ASP A 187 4.28 29.11 -32.01
C ASP A 187 3.09 29.95 -31.48
N VAL A 188 3.36 31.06 -30.79
CA VAL A 188 2.31 31.94 -30.25
C VAL A 188 1.91 32.96 -31.31
N ALA A 189 0.63 32.96 -31.69
CA ALA A 189 0.04 34.02 -32.49
C ALA A 189 -0.03 35.31 -31.67
N MET A 190 0.79 36.31 -32.05
CA MET A 190 0.87 37.60 -31.37
C MET A 190 0.46 38.74 -32.32
N LEU A 191 -0.08 39.82 -31.76
CA LEU A 191 -0.45 41.01 -32.50
C LEU A 191 0.55 42.13 -32.23
N ASP A 192 1.00 42.82 -33.28
CA ASP A 192 1.86 43.99 -33.13
C ASP A 192 1.00 45.20 -32.74
N MET A 193 1.42 45.96 -31.74
CA MET A 193 0.73 47.15 -31.24
C MET A 193 0.43 48.18 -32.36
N ASP A 194 1.32 48.29 -33.34
CA ASP A 194 1.17 49.28 -34.42
C ASP A 194 0.30 48.75 -35.58
N THR A 195 -0.22 47.51 -35.49
CA THR A 195 -1.07 46.95 -36.54
C THR A 195 -2.46 47.59 -36.50
N PRO A 196 -2.93 48.20 -37.61
CA PRO A 196 -4.28 48.74 -37.66
C PRO A 196 -5.32 47.63 -37.55
N LEU A 197 -6.34 47.86 -36.72
CA LEU A 197 -7.43 46.92 -36.49
C LEU A 197 -8.46 47.03 -37.61
N ASN A 198 -8.19 46.35 -38.72
CA ASN A 198 -9.03 46.28 -39.90
C ASN A 198 -9.81 44.95 -39.95
N LEU A 199 -10.77 44.85 -40.87
CA LEU A 199 -11.55 43.62 -41.07
C LEU A 199 -10.66 42.39 -41.34
N ASP A 200 -9.57 42.54 -42.08
CA ASP A 200 -8.64 41.44 -42.37
C ASP A 200 -7.88 40.97 -41.13
N THR A 201 -7.42 41.92 -40.31
CA THR A 201 -6.76 41.63 -39.02
C THR A 201 -7.73 40.93 -38.07
N LEU A 202 -8.97 41.40 -38.03
CA LEU A 202 -10.03 40.84 -37.19
C LEU A 202 -10.43 39.44 -37.65
N HIS A 203 -10.51 39.20 -38.97
CA HIS A 203 -10.75 37.89 -39.55
C HIS A 203 -9.61 36.91 -39.21
N THR A 204 -8.36 37.38 -39.23
CA THR A 204 -7.18 36.57 -38.87
C THR A 204 -7.19 36.15 -37.39
N LEU A 205 -7.57 37.08 -36.49
CA LEU A 205 -7.69 36.79 -35.05
C LEU A 205 -8.84 35.82 -34.76
N LEU A 206 -9.99 35.99 -35.42
CA LEU A 206 -11.14 35.08 -35.28
C LEU A 206 -10.82 33.69 -35.82
N ALA A 207 -10.13 33.59 -36.96
CA ALA A 207 -9.68 32.33 -37.52
C ALA A 207 -8.69 31.59 -36.61
N GLY A 208 -7.89 32.33 -35.83
CA GLY A 208 -7.00 31.76 -34.82
C GLY A 208 -7.72 31.14 -33.62
N GLY A 209 -8.98 31.49 -33.36
CA GLY A 209 -9.81 30.85 -32.33
C GLY A 209 -9.32 31.03 -30.88
N HIS A 210 -8.36 31.91 -30.62
CA HIS A 210 -7.81 32.13 -29.29
C HIS A 210 -8.56 33.27 -28.58
N SER A 211 -8.97 33.04 -27.32
CA SER A 211 -9.65 34.08 -26.52
C SER A 211 -8.72 35.19 -26.00
N ARG A 212 -7.40 34.93 -25.98
CA ARG A 212 -6.37 35.90 -25.55
C ARG A 212 -5.25 35.90 -26.57
N VAL A 213 -4.89 37.09 -27.04
CA VAL A 213 -3.82 37.28 -28.02
C VAL A 213 -2.82 38.27 -27.43
N PRO A 214 -1.55 37.86 -27.19
CA PRO A 214 -0.55 38.76 -26.67
C PRO A 214 -0.26 39.88 -27.66
N VAL A 215 -0.16 41.11 -27.14
CA VAL A 215 0.26 42.28 -27.91
C VAL A 215 1.72 42.58 -27.59
N TYR A 216 2.54 42.78 -28.61
CA TYR A 216 3.95 43.12 -28.44
C TYR A 216 4.27 44.48 -29.07
N ILE A 217 5.20 45.20 -28.44
CA ILE A 217 5.80 46.42 -28.99
C ILE A 217 7.14 46.04 -29.61
N ARG A 218 7.36 46.41 -30.88
CA ARG A 218 8.69 46.32 -31.51
C ARG A 218 9.57 47.46 -31.01
N ASP A 219 10.61 47.11 -30.26
CA ASP A 219 11.63 48.08 -29.88
C ASP A 219 12.69 48.16 -31.01
N ALA A 220 12.83 49.32 -31.65
CA ALA A 220 13.76 49.50 -32.77
C ALA A 220 15.24 49.29 -32.37
N SER A 221 15.55 49.28 -31.07
CA SER A 221 16.90 49.19 -30.51
C SER A 221 17.30 47.81 -29.98
N ARG A 222 16.35 46.90 -29.75
CA ARG A 222 16.59 45.56 -29.21
C ARG A 222 15.78 44.52 -29.99
N ARG A 223 16.41 43.41 -30.36
CA ARG A 223 15.75 42.23 -30.98
C ARG A 223 14.72 41.52 -30.05
N SER A 224 14.22 42.20 -29.02
CA SER A 224 13.30 41.67 -28.02
C SER A 224 12.14 42.64 -27.87
N GLY A 225 10.94 42.24 -28.31
CA GLY A 225 9.71 42.98 -28.06
C GLY A 225 9.28 42.91 -26.60
N ARG A 226 8.51 43.90 -26.13
CA ARG A 226 7.92 43.92 -24.79
C ARG A 226 6.43 43.61 -24.88
N PHE A 227 5.96 42.67 -24.05
CA PHE A 227 4.53 42.39 -23.90
C PHE A 227 3.85 43.52 -23.11
N VAL A 228 2.62 43.86 -23.52
CA VAL A 228 1.78 44.89 -22.87
C VAL A 228 0.60 44.21 -22.20
#